data_AF-A0A7Z9TAY5-F1
#
_entry.id   AF-A0A7Z9TAY5-F1
#
_cell.length_a   1.000
_cell.length_b   1.000
_cell.length_c   1.000
_cell.angle_alpha   90.00
_cell.angle_beta   90.00
_cell.angle_gamma   90.00
#
_symmetry.space_group_name_H-M   'P 1'
#
loop_
_entity.id
_entity.type
_entity.pdbx_description
1 polymer ?
#
loop_
_entity_poly.entity_id
_entity_poly.type
_entity_poly.pdbx_seq_one_letter_code
_entity_poly.pdbx_strand_id
1 'polypeptide(L)'
;MKHPLKALIAGLFCAITIVAQEPDPKPASLMGDIWTAARKGDLTALQQHIDAGVDIDGRDEEHQSTPLHHAAYYGQVETVKWLVEKGADKNARNNVGMGQGQLRRRFAGEQFTPLDAAYAGMESDEFDSDARKAKREVGEYLDSIGAEKNEGDWFGLLCCFSCPALFFFGILYAAFTKPKPEEIPTPSKPIMVTTSPQIAGKKVVRTIGLVRGNTIRARHLGRDIMAGLRNIVGGEVTEYGKLLAESREQALDRMLAQADELGANAVIGLQFQTSVVMAGAAEMMAFGTAVVVEDA
;
A
#
# COMPACT_ATOMS: atom_id res chain seq x y z
N MET A 1 -10.58 64.77 4.62
CA MET A 1 -11.66 64.79 5.64
C MET A 1 -13.00 64.51 4.97
N LYS A 2 -13.82 63.68 5.62
CA LYS A 2 -15.24 63.34 5.34
C LYS A 2 -15.51 62.08 4.48
N HIS A 3 -15.43 60.93 5.14
CA HIS A 3 -16.48 59.89 5.10
C HIS A 3 -17.69 60.37 5.95
N PRO A 4 -18.96 59.90 5.78
CA PRO A 4 -19.32 58.48 5.94
C PRO A 4 -20.55 57.91 5.17
N LEU A 5 -20.43 56.60 4.86
CA LEU A 5 -21.37 55.48 5.13
C LEU A 5 -22.91 55.70 5.14
N LYS A 6 -23.61 54.98 4.24
CA LYS A 6 -24.97 54.34 4.35
C LYS A 6 -25.32 53.74 2.96
N ALA A 7 -25.19 52.43 2.71
CA ALA A 7 -26.15 51.33 2.98
C ALA A 7 -27.16 51.04 1.83
N LEU A 8 -27.43 49.72 1.65
CA LEU A 8 -28.32 49.00 0.70
C LEU A 8 -27.83 48.82 -0.75
N ILE A 9 -27.43 47.63 -1.26
CA ILE A 9 -27.98 46.25 -1.27
C ILE A 9 -29.10 46.03 -2.32
N ALA A 10 -28.84 45.01 -3.14
CA ALA A 10 -29.72 44.21 -4.00
C ALA A 10 -30.04 44.75 -5.40
N GLY A 11 -29.47 44.08 -6.42
CA GLY A 11 -29.96 44.24 -7.79
C GLY A 11 -28.99 43.86 -8.90
N LEU A 12 -28.32 42.70 -8.83
CA LEU A 12 -27.75 42.10 -10.04
C LEU A 12 -27.77 40.57 -9.90
N PHE A 13 -28.97 40.00 -10.01
CA PHE A 13 -29.13 38.59 -10.34
C PHE A 13 -28.56 38.39 -11.75
N CYS A 14 -27.34 37.86 -11.80
CA CYS A 14 -26.78 37.29 -13.02
C CYS A 14 -27.69 36.12 -13.40
N ALA A 15 -28.63 36.37 -14.31
CA ALA A 15 -29.43 35.34 -14.95
C ALA A 15 -28.49 34.53 -15.85
N ILE A 16 -27.77 33.59 -15.25
CA ILE A 16 -27.32 32.40 -15.95
C ILE A 16 -28.61 31.63 -16.21
N THR A 17 -29.20 31.86 -17.37
CA THR A 17 -30.15 30.92 -17.95
C THR A 17 -29.43 29.59 -18.03
N ILE A 18 -29.73 28.71 -17.08
CA ILE A 18 -29.55 27.28 -17.26
C ILE A 18 -30.42 26.98 -18.49
N VAL A 19 -29.78 26.86 -19.66
CA VAL A 19 -30.36 26.05 -20.72
C VAL A 19 -30.41 24.66 -20.10
N ALA A 20 -31.58 24.28 -19.61
CA ALA A 20 -31.90 22.89 -19.41
C ALA A 20 -31.72 22.25 -20.79
N GLN A 21 -30.62 21.53 -20.97
CA GLN A 21 -30.44 20.66 -22.11
C GLN A 21 -31.64 19.72 -22.09
N GLU A 22 -32.52 19.83 -23.09
CA GLU A 22 -33.57 18.84 -23.27
C GLU A 22 -32.89 17.46 -23.41
N PRO A 23 -33.43 16.38 -22.83
CA PRO A 23 -32.88 15.05 -23.03
C PRO A 23 -32.83 14.78 -24.54
N ASP A 24 -31.65 14.43 -25.06
CA ASP A 24 -31.42 14.23 -26.48
C ASP A 24 -32.50 13.33 -27.09
N PRO A 25 -33.03 13.67 -28.29
CA PRO A 25 -34.06 12.86 -28.92
C PRO A 25 -33.53 11.44 -29.16
N LYS A 26 -34.22 10.42 -28.61
CA LYS A 26 -33.89 9.00 -28.83
C LYS A 26 -33.63 8.75 -30.32
N PRO A 27 -32.44 8.28 -30.72
CA PRO A 27 -32.12 8.06 -32.13
C PRO A 27 -33.09 7.03 -32.73
N ALA A 28 -33.49 7.31 -33.97
CA ALA A 28 -34.44 6.52 -34.74
C ALA A 28 -34.07 5.03 -34.77
N SER A 29 -35.02 4.19 -34.38
CA SER A 29 -35.00 2.71 -34.29
C SER A 29 -33.71 2.02 -34.72
N LEU A 30 -32.68 2.08 -33.86
CA LEU A 30 -31.60 1.10 -33.87
C LEU A 30 -32.22 -0.28 -33.62
N MET A 31 -31.83 -1.29 -34.40
CA MET A 31 -32.39 -2.63 -34.29
C MET A 31 -31.81 -3.32 -33.06
N GLY A 32 -32.41 -3.05 -31.89
CA GLY A 32 -31.97 -3.55 -30.58
C GLY A 32 -31.16 -2.53 -29.79
N ASP A 33 -30.81 -2.90 -28.57
CA ASP A 33 -29.95 -2.13 -27.67
C ASP A 33 -28.47 -2.53 -27.83
N ILE A 34 -27.56 -1.62 -27.46
CA ILE A 34 -26.11 -1.84 -27.52
C ILE A 34 -25.68 -3.06 -26.67
N TRP A 35 -26.41 -3.33 -25.58
CA TRP A 35 -26.16 -4.48 -24.69
C TRP A 35 -26.54 -5.82 -25.33
N THR A 36 -27.66 -5.92 -26.08
CA THR A 36 -27.98 -7.14 -26.82
C THR A 36 -26.99 -7.37 -27.95
N ALA A 37 -26.51 -6.31 -28.61
CA ALA A 37 -25.46 -6.43 -29.61
C ALA A 37 -24.17 -6.99 -29.00
N ALA A 38 -23.76 -6.45 -27.83
CA ALA A 38 -22.59 -6.93 -27.09
C ALA A 38 -22.74 -8.38 -26.61
N ARG A 39 -23.93 -8.77 -26.11
CA ARG A 39 -24.25 -10.14 -25.71
C ARG A 39 -24.13 -11.14 -26.87
N LYS A 40 -24.60 -10.75 -28.06
CA LYS A 40 -24.60 -11.61 -29.26
C LYS A 40 -23.25 -11.64 -29.98
N GLY A 41 -22.35 -10.72 -29.64
CA GLY A 41 -21.09 -10.53 -30.35
C GLY A 41 -21.23 -9.88 -31.73
N ASP A 42 -22.31 -9.12 -31.96
CA ASP A 42 -22.56 -8.47 -33.25
C ASP A 42 -21.79 -7.14 -33.35
N LEU A 43 -20.55 -7.25 -33.85
CA LEU A 43 -19.67 -6.10 -34.10
C LEU A 43 -20.27 -5.09 -35.09
N THR A 44 -21.10 -5.54 -36.03
CA THR A 44 -21.70 -4.64 -37.03
C THR A 44 -22.75 -3.76 -36.38
N ALA A 45 -23.62 -4.35 -35.55
CA ALA A 45 -24.58 -3.61 -34.75
C ALA A 45 -23.84 -2.68 -33.77
N LEU A 46 -22.81 -3.14 -33.07
CA LEU A 46 -22.04 -2.29 -32.15
C LEU A 46 -21.42 -1.08 -32.85
N GLN A 47 -20.79 -1.26 -34.01
CA GLN A 47 -20.21 -0.15 -34.77
C GLN A 47 -21.29 0.85 -35.20
N GLN A 48 -22.47 0.38 -35.64
CA GLN A 48 -23.60 1.27 -35.97
C GLN A 48 -24.09 2.09 -34.76
N HIS A 49 -24.08 1.53 -33.56
CA HIS A 49 -24.46 2.25 -32.35
C HIS A 49 -23.42 3.34 -31.99
N ILE A 50 -22.13 3.03 -32.12
CA ILE A 50 -21.06 4.02 -31.89
C ILE A 50 -21.11 5.13 -32.94
N ASP A 51 -21.36 4.79 -34.21
CA ASP A 51 -21.50 5.78 -35.30
C ASP A 51 -22.74 6.69 -35.10
N ALA A 52 -23.78 6.16 -34.46
CA ALA A 52 -24.95 6.92 -34.05
C ALA A 52 -24.71 7.79 -32.80
N GLY A 53 -23.50 7.77 -32.22
CA GLY A 53 -23.12 8.57 -31.06
C GLY A 53 -23.58 7.99 -29.72
N VAL A 54 -23.93 6.70 -29.66
CA VAL A 54 -24.27 6.03 -28.39
C VAL A 54 -23.01 5.91 -27.53
N ASP A 55 -23.16 6.19 -26.24
CA ASP A 55 -22.09 6.04 -25.26
C ASP A 55 -21.65 4.57 -25.14
N ILE A 56 -20.35 4.33 -25.31
CA ILE A 56 -19.75 3.00 -25.24
C ILE A 56 -19.84 2.39 -23.84
N ASP A 57 -19.89 3.23 -22.80
CA ASP A 57 -20.07 2.83 -21.40
C ASP A 57 -21.52 3.00 -20.93
N GLY A 58 -22.46 3.12 -21.87
CA GLY A 58 -23.89 3.21 -21.57
C GLY A 58 -24.34 2.09 -20.64
N ARG A 59 -25.01 2.46 -19.55
CA ARG A 59 -25.45 1.51 -18.50
C ARG A 59 -26.86 1.01 -18.75
N ASP A 60 -27.08 -0.29 -18.64
CA ASP A 60 -28.44 -0.85 -18.71
C ASP A 60 -29.30 -0.43 -17.52
N GLU A 61 -30.62 -0.53 -17.70
CA GLU A 61 -31.58 -0.14 -16.66
C GLU A 61 -31.64 -1.17 -15.51
N GLU A 62 -31.36 -2.44 -15.79
CA GLU A 62 -31.58 -3.54 -14.85
C GLU A 62 -30.46 -3.66 -13.80
N HIS A 63 -29.21 -3.59 -14.23
CA HIS A 63 -28.05 -3.88 -13.41
C HIS A 63 -27.02 -2.76 -13.45
N GLN A 64 -27.26 -1.67 -14.17
CA GLN A 64 -26.26 -0.64 -14.42
C GLN A 64 -24.99 -1.21 -15.09
N SER A 65 -25.16 -2.26 -15.90
CA SER A 65 -24.07 -2.95 -16.60
C SER A 65 -23.74 -2.25 -17.91
N THR A 66 -22.44 -2.15 -18.22
CA THR A 66 -21.96 -1.62 -19.51
C THR A 66 -21.98 -2.71 -20.60
N PRO A 67 -21.88 -2.37 -21.90
CA PRO A 67 -21.80 -3.36 -22.97
C PRO A 67 -20.65 -4.36 -22.75
N LEU A 68 -19.54 -3.90 -22.15
CA LEU A 68 -18.39 -4.74 -21.81
C LEU A 68 -18.71 -5.82 -20.76
N HIS A 69 -19.59 -5.54 -19.80
CA HIS A 69 -20.06 -6.56 -18.84
C HIS A 69 -20.85 -7.68 -19.54
N HIS A 70 -21.73 -7.31 -20.46
CA HIS A 70 -22.53 -8.27 -21.24
C HIS A 70 -21.63 -9.12 -22.14
N ALA A 71 -20.72 -8.49 -22.90
CA ALA A 71 -19.76 -9.21 -23.74
C ALA A 71 -18.89 -10.17 -22.91
N ALA A 72 -18.45 -9.74 -21.72
CA ALA A 72 -17.62 -10.57 -20.86
C ALA A 72 -18.40 -11.74 -20.24
N TYR A 73 -19.63 -11.49 -19.77
CA TYR A 73 -20.49 -12.52 -19.19
C TYR A 73 -20.83 -13.64 -20.18
N TYR A 74 -21.03 -13.33 -21.46
CA TYR A 74 -21.33 -14.31 -22.49
C TYR A 74 -20.10 -14.85 -23.22
N GLY A 75 -18.88 -14.44 -22.84
CA GLY A 75 -17.64 -14.96 -23.42
C GLY A 75 -17.37 -14.50 -24.85
N GLN A 76 -17.83 -13.32 -25.25
CA GLN A 76 -17.65 -12.77 -26.61
C GLN A 76 -16.26 -12.15 -26.77
N VAL A 77 -15.24 -13.00 -26.97
CA VAL A 77 -13.80 -12.61 -26.97
C VAL A 77 -13.50 -11.44 -27.92
N GLU A 78 -13.93 -11.55 -29.18
CA GLU A 78 -13.68 -10.55 -30.23
C GLU A 78 -14.37 -9.23 -29.91
N THR A 79 -15.56 -9.29 -29.31
CA THR A 79 -16.32 -8.11 -28.90
C THR A 79 -15.68 -7.41 -27.70
N VAL A 80 -15.17 -8.18 -26.73
CA VAL A 80 -14.43 -7.61 -25.59
C VAL A 80 -13.17 -6.90 -26.07
N LYS A 81 -12.39 -7.53 -26.96
CA LYS A 81 -11.18 -6.92 -27.55
C LYS A 81 -11.53 -5.62 -28.26
N TRP A 82 -12.56 -5.64 -29.11
CA TRP A 82 -13.02 -4.47 -29.84
C TRP A 82 -13.50 -3.34 -28.93
N LEU A 83 -14.29 -3.64 -27.89
CA LEU A 83 -14.77 -2.64 -26.93
C LEU A 83 -13.62 -1.97 -26.17
N VAL A 84 -12.63 -2.75 -25.75
CA VAL A 84 -11.42 -2.24 -25.10
C VAL A 84 -10.61 -1.35 -26.04
N GLU A 85 -10.46 -1.74 -27.31
CA GLU A 85 -9.79 -0.92 -28.33
C GLU A 85 -10.51 0.41 -28.58
N LYS A 86 -11.83 0.42 -28.50
CA LYS A 86 -12.66 1.64 -28.61
C LYS A 86 -12.68 2.48 -27.33
N GLY A 87 -12.01 2.03 -26.27
CA GLY A 87 -11.83 2.80 -25.03
C GLY A 87 -12.91 2.58 -23.97
N ALA A 88 -13.66 1.48 -24.01
CA ALA A 88 -14.60 1.12 -22.96
C ALA A 88 -13.89 0.96 -21.60
N ASP A 89 -14.54 1.39 -20.52
CA ASP A 89 -13.99 1.28 -19.17
C ASP A 89 -13.97 -0.18 -18.70
N LYS A 90 -12.77 -0.78 -18.74
CA LYS A 90 -12.50 -2.14 -18.26
C LYS A 90 -12.73 -2.35 -16.76
N ASN A 91 -12.82 -1.27 -15.99
CA ASN A 91 -13.02 -1.29 -14.54
C ASN A 91 -14.41 -0.77 -14.13
N ALA A 92 -15.32 -0.60 -15.10
CA ALA A 92 -16.68 -0.16 -14.82
C ALA A 92 -17.34 -1.09 -13.81
N ARG A 93 -18.11 -0.52 -12.89
CA ARG A 93 -18.76 -1.26 -11.79
C ARG A 93 -20.28 -1.21 -11.92
N ASN A 94 -20.90 -2.38 -11.97
CA ASN A 94 -22.36 -2.54 -12.07
C ASN A 94 -23.01 -2.80 -10.68
N ASN A 95 -24.33 -2.90 -10.62
CA ASN A 95 -25.14 -3.09 -9.42
C ASN A 95 -26.01 -4.37 -9.50
N VAL A 96 -25.41 -5.49 -9.90
CA VAL A 96 -26.12 -6.80 -10.06
C VAL A 96 -26.85 -7.27 -8.78
N GLY A 97 -26.54 -6.70 -7.61
CA GLY A 97 -27.14 -7.05 -6.32
C GLY A 97 -28.58 -6.58 -6.04
N MET A 98 -29.31 -5.96 -6.98
CA MET A 98 -30.66 -5.39 -6.71
C MET A 98 -31.84 -6.23 -7.22
N GLY A 99 -31.62 -7.35 -7.93
CA GLY A 99 -32.70 -8.20 -8.44
C GLY A 99 -32.35 -9.69 -8.40
N GLN A 100 -33.26 -10.50 -7.86
CA GLN A 100 -33.25 -11.98 -7.76
C GLN A 100 -32.59 -12.58 -6.50
N GLY A 101 -33.44 -12.99 -5.54
CA GLY A 101 -33.12 -14.05 -4.57
C GLY A 101 -33.02 -13.65 -3.08
N GLN A 102 -33.84 -14.29 -2.25
CA GLN A 102 -34.04 -14.00 -0.81
C GLN A 102 -32.88 -14.42 0.13
N LEU A 103 -31.69 -14.75 -0.40
CA LEU A 103 -30.61 -15.37 0.37
C LEU A 103 -29.27 -14.63 0.40
N ARG A 104 -29.21 -13.32 0.10
CA ARG A 104 -27.94 -12.55 0.17
C ARG A 104 -28.05 -11.25 0.97
N ARG A 105 -28.60 -11.30 2.19
CA ARG A 105 -28.52 -10.18 3.16
C ARG A 105 -27.11 -9.91 3.74
N ARG A 106 -26.06 -10.65 3.33
CA ARG A 106 -24.67 -10.43 3.80
C ARG A 106 -23.78 -9.64 2.82
N PHE A 107 -24.21 -9.47 1.57
CA PHE A 107 -23.42 -8.87 0.49
C PHE A 107 -24.27 -7.86 -0.30
N ALA A 108 -24.97 -6.97 0.40
CA ALA A 108 -25.63 -5.84 -0.25
C ALA A 108 -24.54 -4.92 -0.82
N GLY A 109 -24.39 -4.88 -2.16
CA GLY A 109 -23.48 -3.97 -2.84
C GLY A 109 -22.23 -4.58 -3.49
N GLU A 110 -22.18 -5.89 -3.77
CA GLU A 110 -21.14 -6.45 -4.64
C GLU A 110 -21.32 -5.88 -6.06
N GLN A 111 -20.52 -4.87 -6.39
CA GLN A 111 -20.41 -4.34 -7.74
C GLN A 111 -19.46 -5.22 -8.54
N PHE A 112 -19.89 -5.76 -9.67
CA PHE A 112 -19.03 -6.59 -10.51
C PHE A 112 -18.28 -5.70 -11.50
N THR A 113 -17.02 -6.04 -11.75
CA THR A 113 -16.28 -5.53 -12.91
C THR A 113 -16.53 -6.45 -14.13
N PRO A 114 -16.19 -6.02 -15.36
CA PRO A 114 -16.20 -6.89 -16.53
C PRO A 114 -15.36 -8.16 -16.34
N LEU A 115 -14.25 -8.09 -15.61
CA LEU A 115 -13.43 -9.25 -15.28
C LEU A 115 -14.18 -10.22 -14.36
N ASP A 116 -14.90 -9.72 -13.36
CA ASP A 116 -15.74 -10.56 -12.50
C ASP A 116 -16.91 -11.19 -13.28
N ALA A 117 -17.49 -10.43 -14.23
CA ALA A 117 -18.54 -10.93 -15.11
C ALA A 117 -18.08 -12.09 -16.00
N ALA A 118 -16.82 -12.07 -16.46
CA ALA A 118 -16.22 -13.16 -17.23
C ALA A 118 -16.22 -14.48 -16.44
N TYR A 119 -15.89 -14.44 -15.15
CA TYR A 119 -15.87 -15.61 -14.27
C TYR A 119 -17.20 -15.93 -13.59
N ALA A 120 -18.19 -15.04 -13.67
CA ALA A 120 -19.51 -15.26 -13.10
C ALA A 120 -20.21 -16.48 -13.75
N GLY A 121 -20.81 -17.32 -12.92
CA GLY A 121 -21.57 -18.49 -13.37
C GLY A 121 -20.73 -19.66 -13.90
N MET A 122 -19.41 -19.66 -13.75
CA MET A 122 -18.56 -20.76 -14.27
C MET A 122 -18.88 -22.13 -13.64
N GLU A 123 -19.43 -22.14 -12.43
CA GLU A 123 -19.88 -23.33 -11.69
C GLU A 123 -21.32 -23.74 -12.00
N SER A 124 -22.11 -22.89 -12.69
CA SER A 124 -23.48 -23.23 -13.07
C SER A 124 -23.50 -24.16 -14.27
N ASP A 125 -24.62 -24.86 -14.46
CA ASP A 125 -24.92 -25.69 -15.63
C ASP A 125 -25.45 -24.88 -16.83
N GLU A 126 -25.58 -23.55 -16.68
CA GLU A 126 -26.07 -22.63 -17.70
C GLU A 126 -25.16 -22.56 -18.94
N PHE A 127 -23.85 -22.70 -18.74
CA PHE A 127 -22.86 -22.64 -19.81
C PHE A 127 -22.36 -24.04 -20.18
N ASP A 128 -22.14 -24.31 -21.48
CA ASP A 128 -21.47 -25.52 -21.93
C ASP A 128 -19.93 -25.42 -21.77
N SER A 129 -19.19 -26.46 -22.16
CA SER A 129 -17.73 -26.47 -22.04
C SER A 129 -17.04 -25.42 -22.90
N ASP A 130 -17.59 -25.13 -24.09
CA ASP A 130 -16.99 -24.24 -25.07
C ASP A 130 -17.22 -22.78 -24.68
N ALA A 131 -18.43 -22.45 -24.19
CA ALA A 131 -18.76 -21.18 -23.59
C ALA A 131 -17.91 -20.88 -22.35
N ARG A 132 -17.65 -21.87 -21.48
CA ARG A 132 -16.73 -21.70 -20.35
C ARG A 132 -15.30 -21.44 -20.80
N LYS A 133 -14.85 -22.07 -21.89
CA LYS A 133 -13.52 -21.82 -22.46
C LYS A 133 -13.42 -20.38 -22.98
N ALA A 134 -14.43 -19.91 -23.71
CA ALA A 134 -14.48 -18.54 -24.22
C ALA A 134 -14.53 -17.50 -23.08
N LYS A 135 -15.34 -17.73 -22.04
CA LYS A 135 -15.37 -16.91 -20.81
C LYS A 135 -14.01 -16.86 -20.10
N ARG A 136 -13.29 -17.99 -20.03
CA ARG A 136 -11.93 -18.02 -19.47
C ARG A 136 -10.95 -17.21 -20.30
N GLU A 137 -11.00 -17.31 -21.64
CA GLU A 137 -10.16 -16.50 -22.54
C GLU A 137 -10.42 -15.00 -22.38
N VAL A 138 -11.68 -14.60 -22.25
CA VAL A 138 -12.04 -13.21 -21.92
C VAL A 138 -11.41 -12.77 -20.59
N GLY A 139 -11.53 -13.60 -19.55
CA GLY A 139 -10.98 -13.30 -18.23
C GLY A 139 -9.46 -13.15 -18.27
N GLU A 140 -8.76 -14.07 -18.94
CA GLU A 140 -7.30 -14.01 -19.14
C GLU A 140 -6.88 -12.76 -19.92
N TYR A 141 -7.64 -12.37 -20.95
CA TYR A 141 -7.37 -11.14 -21.69
C TYR A 141 -7.55 -9.89 -20.82
N LEU A 142 -8.66 -9.77 -20.09
CA LEU A 142 -8.95 -8.64 -19.22
C LEU A 142 -7.92 -8.52 -18.08
N ASP A 143 -7.49 -9.66 -17.51
CA ASP A 143 -6.42 -9.72 -16.51
C ASP A 143 -5.08 -9.26 -17.10
N SER A 144 -4.74 -9.69 -18.33
CA SER A 144 -3.49 -9.31 -18.99
C SER A 144 -3.36 -7.79 -19.26
N ILE A 145 -4.49 -7.08 -19.41
CA ILE A 145 -4.53 -5.63 -19.58
C ILE A 145 -4.72 -4.86 -18.26
N GLY A 146 -4.70 -5.58 -17.13
CA GLY A 146 -4.80 -5.01 -15.77
C GLY A 146 -6.21 -4.52 -15.43
N ALA A 147 -7.26 -5.27 -15.76
CA ALA A 147 -8.60 -5.02 -15.24
C ALA A 147 -8.69 -5.40 -13.75
N GLU A 148 -9.36 -4.58 -12.95
CA GLU A 148 -9.53 -4.85 -11.53
C GLU A 148 -10.49 -6.01 -11.29
N LYS A 149 -10.15 -6.88 -10.34
CA LYS A 149 -11.04 -7.89 -9.79
C LYS A 149 -11.75 -7.32 -8.56
N ASN A 150 -13.02 -7.64 -8.36
CA ASN A 150 -13.67 -7.39 -7.08
C ASN A 150 -13.15 -8.43 -6.09
N GLU A 151 -11.99 -8.16 -5.51
CA GLU A 151 -11.51 -8.85 -4.32
C GLU A 151 -12.46 -8.47 -3.19
N GLY A 152 -13.48 -9.32 -2.99
CA GLY A 152 -14.47 -9.16 -1.92
C GLY A 152 -13.75 -8.74 -0.64
N ASP A 153 -14.21 -7.61 -0.12
CA ASP A 153 -13.56 -6.75 0.86
C ASP A 153 -13.07 -7.49 2.12
N TRP A 154 -12.00 -8.27 2.00
CA TRP A 154 -11.34 -8.94 3.12
C TRP A 154 -10.65 -7.91 4.01
N PHE A 155 -10.32 -6.74 3.43
CA PHE A 155 -9.91 -5.53 4.14
C PHE A 155 -11.08 -4.80 4.83
N GLY A 156 -12.30 -4.82 4.27
CA GLY A 156 -13.51 -4.28 4.91
C GLY A 156 -13.98 -5.09 6.12
N LEU A 157 -13.80 -6.42 6.08
CA LEU A 157 -13.94 -7.28 7.26
C LEU A 157 -12.91 -6.92 8.35
N LEU A 158 -11.71 -6.44 7.97
CA LEU A 158 -10.70 -5.90 8.88
C LEU A 158 -11.17 -4.61 9.58
N CYS A 159 -12.01 -3.79 8.93
CA CYS A 159 -12.58 -2.57 9.49
C CYS A 159 -13.73 -2.84 10.49
N CYS A 160 -14.52 -3.89 10.28
CA CYS A 160 -15.54 -4.34 11.26
C CYS A 160 -14.94 -5.00 12.51
N PHE A 161 -13.66 -5.37 12.45
CA PHE A 161 -12.83 -5.64 13.62
C PHE A 161 -12.14 -4.37 14.17
N SER A 162 -12.85 -3.23 14.20
CA SER A 162 -12.80 -2.31 15.35
C SER A 162 -13.32 -2.98 16.63
N CYS A 163 -12.95 -4.24 16.82
CA CYS A 163 -13.08 -5.09 17.97
C CYS A 163 -11.71 -4.98 18.66
N PRO A 164 -11.64 -4.71 19.97
CA PRO A 164 -10.40 -4.67 20.74
C PRO A 164 -9.47 -5.87 20.46
N ALA A 165 -10.04 -6.99 20.01
CA ALA A 165 -9.33 -8.17 19.54
C ALA A 165 -8.31 -7.93 18.42
N LEU A 166 -8.44 -6.96 17.50
CA LEU A 166 -7.39 -6.66 16.50
C LEU A 166 -6.27 -5.78 17.05
N PHE A 167 -6.51 -5.01 18.09
CA PHE A 167 -5.41 -4.41 18.85
C PHE A 167 -4.61 -5.51 19.55
N PHE A 168 -5.31 -6.49 20.12
CA PHE A 168 -4.69 -7.68 20.71
C PHE A 168 -4.03 -8.59 19.68
N PHE A 169 -4.64 -8.85 18.52
CA PHE A 169 -4.09 -9.67 17.43
C PHE A 169 -2.98 -8.94 16.68
N GLY A 170 -3.03 -7.62 16.55
CA GLY A 170 -1.95 -6.79 16.01
C GLY A 170 -0.74 -6.77 16.95
N ILE A 171 -0.97 -6.65 18.27
CA ILE A 171 0.09 -6.83 19.28
C ILE A 171 0.61 -8.27 19.26
N LEU A 172 -0.26 -9.28 19.16
CA LEU A 172 0.15 -10.68 19.07
C LEU A 172 0.97 -10.92 17.80
N TYR A 173 0.48 -10.47 16.66
CA TYR A 173 1.15 -10.61 15.36
C TYR A 173 2.49 -9.88 15.38
N ALA A 174 2.58 -8.66 15.90
CA ALA A 174 3.85 -7.97 16.10
C ALA A 174 4.78 -8.69 17.11
N ALA A 175 4.22 -9.33 18.13
CA ALA A 175 5.00 -10.13 19.09
C ALA A 175 5.52 -11.45 18.48
N PHE A 176 4.77 -12.05 17.54
CA PHE A 176 5.11 -13.31 16.86
C PHE A 176 5.88 -13.14 15.55
N THR A 177 5.83 -11.96 14.92
CA THR A 177 6.60 -11.61 13.71
C THR A 177 7.79 -10.72 14.01
N LYS A 178 8.22 -10.63 15.28
CA LYS A 178 9.46 -9.92 15.64
C LYS A 178 10.54 -10.34 14.65
N PRO A 179 11.14 -9.39 13.91
CA PRO A 179 12.26 -9.73 13.03
C PRO A 179 13.27 -10.48 13.88
N LYS A 180 13.82 -11.58 13.35
CA LYS A 180 14.87 -12.33 14.04
C LYS A 180 15.90 -11.33 14.54
N PRO A 181 16.32 -11.38 15.82
CA PRO A 181 17.34 -10.47 16.31
C PRO A 181 18.52 -10.56 15.37
N GLU A 182 18.83 -9.44 14.72
CA GLU A 182 19.94 -9.33 13.79
C GLU A 182 21.21 -9.82 14.49
N GLU A 183 21.85 -10.86 13.95
CA GLU A 183 23.06 -11.43 14.54
C GLU A 183 24.12 -10.33 14.64
N ILE A 184 24.66 -10.13 15.85
CA ILE A 184 25.71 -9.15 16.07
C ILE A 184 26.98 -9.74 15.46
N PRO A 185 27.58 -9.10 14.44
CA PRO A 185 28.77 -9.63 13.81
C PRO A 185 29.94 -9.57 14.81
N THR A 186 30.58 -10.71 15.05
CA THR A 186 31.76 -10.80 15.91
C THR A 186 33.02 -10.63 15.07
N PRO A 187 33.94 -9.72 15.42
CA PRO A 187 35.21 -9.61 14.71
C PRO A 187 36.00 -10.94 14.78
N SER A 188 36.62 -11.35 13.67
CA SER A 188 37.34 -12.63 13.55
C SER A 188 38.63 -12.68 14.38
N LYS A 189 39.14 -11.51 14.79
CA LYS A 189 40.36 -11.34 15.56
C LYS A 189 40.23 -10.20 16.59
N PRO A 190 41.04 -10.20 17.67
CA PRO A 190 41.04 -9.10 18.62
C PRO A 190 41.48 -7.79 17.96
N ILE A 191 40.68 -6.74 18.09
CA ILE A 191 40.99 -5.38 17.61
C ILE A 191 41.26 -4.48 18.82
N MET A 192 42.41 -3.79 18.83
CA MET A 192 42.73 -2.83 19.88
C MET A 192 41.90 -1.55 19.71
N VAL A 193 41.24 -1.08 20.76
CA VAL A 193 40.39 0.12 20.67
C VAL A 193 40.85 1.15 21.68
N THR A 194 40.94 2.40 21.25
CA THR A 194 41.26 3.52 22.15
C THR A 194 40.51 4.79 21.75
N THR A 195 40.23 5.64 22.73
CA THR A 195 39.72 7.01 22.53
C THR A 195 40.82 8.00 22.15
N SER A 196 42.09 7.63 22.41
CA SER A 196 43.26 8.42 22.04
C SER A 196 43.52 8.34 20.53
N PRO A 197 44.09 9.39 19.90
CA PRO A 197 44.55 9.30 18.50
C PRO A 197 45.78 8.38 18.32
N GLN A 198 46.36 7.88 19.41
CA GLN A 198 47.56 7.05 19.41
C GLN A 198 47.52 5.98 20.51
N ILE A 199 48.18 4.84 20.25
CA ILE A 199 48.26 3.70 21.16
C ILE A 199 49.69 3.66 21.73
N ALA A 200 49.82 3.66 23.06
CA ALA A 200 51.13 3.62 23.71
C ALA A 200 51.88 2.32 23.36
N GLY A 201 53.16 2.44 23.00
CA GLY A 201 54.02 1.31 22.60
C GLY A 201 53.71 0.73 21.21
N LYS A 202 52.82 1.34 20.44
CA LYS A 202 52.49 0.91 19.08
C LYS A 202 52.66 2.06 18.08
N LYS A 203 53.11 1.74 16.87
CA LYS A 203 53.23 2.67 15.75
C LYS A 203 52.13 2.41 14.72
N VAL A 204 51.41 3.45 14.31
CA VAL A 204 50.46 3.36 13.19
C VAL A 204 51.26 3.26 11.89
N VAL A 205 51.16 2.11 11.21
CA VAL A 205 51.84 1.85 9.93
C VAL A 205 50.93 2.09 8.73
N ARG A 206 49.61 2.02 8.93
CA ARG A 206 48.62 2.30 7.87
C ARG A 206 47.32 2.82 8.46
N THR A 207 46.80 3.91 7.91
CA THR A 207 45.45 4.39 8.19
C THR A 207 44.49 3.85 7.15
N ILE A 208 43.39 3.22 7.59
CA ILE A 208 42.39 2.66 6.70
C ILE A 208 41.27 3.67 6.46
N GLY A 209 40.69 4.22 7.53
CA GLY A 209 39.66 5.26 7.42
C GLY A 209 38.59 5.17 8.49
N LEU A 210 37.47 5.86 8.26
CA LEU A 210 36.33 5.90 9.17
C LEU A 210 35.67 4.52 9.27
N VAL A 211 35.46 4.07 10.50
CA VAL A 211 34.57 2.95 10.82
C VAL A 211 33.45 3.41 11.74
N ARG A 212 32.28 2.80 11.61
CA ARG A 212 31.07 3.13 12.36
C ARG A 212 30.21 1.89 12.59
N GLY A 213 29.54 1.86 13.73
CA GLY A 213 28.48 0.91 14.04
C GLY A 213 27.33 1.65 14.67
N ASN A 214 26.11 1.43 14.18
CA ASN A 214 24.91 2.02 14.74
C ASN A 214 23.97 0.94 15.28
N THR A 215 23.18 1.30 16.27
CA THR A 215 22.06 0.48 16.73
C THR A 215 20.92 1.41 17.12
N ILE A 216 19.71 1.07 16.66
CA ILE A 216 18.49 1.76 17.03
C ILE A 216 17.76 0.82 17.97
N ARG A 217 17.69 1.22 19.23
CA ARG A 217 16.94 0.47 20.24
C ARG A 217 15.67 1.24 20.55
N ALA A 218 14.56 0.67 20.08
CA ALA A 218 13.24 1.04 20.55
C ALA A 218 13.09 0.52 21.98
N ARG A 219 12.51 1.35 22.84
CA ARG A 219 12.06 0.89 24.15
C ARG A 219 10.93 -0.11 23.88
N HIS A 220 11.09 -1.37 24.26
CA HIS A 220 9.92 -2.20 24.51
C HIS A 220 9.26 -1.60 25.75
N LEU A 221 8.21 -0.81 25.54
CA LEU A 221 7.30 -0.42 26.62
C LEU A 221 6.80 -1.71 27.26
N GLY A 222 7.42 -2.14 28.36
CA GLY A 222 6.95 -3.26 29.17
C GLY A 222 5.58 -3.02 29.83
N ARG A 223 4.80 -2.01 29.35
CA ARG A 223 3.59 -1.40 29.92
C ARG A 223 3.94 -0.40 31.03
N ASP A 224 3.57 0.88 30.96
CA ASP A 224 3.43 1.76 32.15
C ASP A 224 4.59 1.88 33.16
N ILE A 225 5.79 1.34 32.91
CA ILE A 225 6.87 1.35 33.91
C ILE A 225 7.36 2.78 34.02
N MET A 226 6.84 3.49 35.01
CA MET A 226 7.18 4.87 35.36
C MET A 226 6.45 6.00 34.63
N ALA A 227 5.30 5.77 33.98
CA ALA A 227 4.34 6.88 33.81
C ALA A 227 3.77 7.32 35.19
N GLY A 228 3.71 6.40 36.17
CA GLY A 228 3.03 6.62 37.46
C GLY A 228 3.89 6.72 38.73
N LEU A 229 5.17 6.32 38.76
CA LEU A 229 5.90 6.19 40.04
C LEU A 229 6.98 7.25 40.32
N ARG A 230 7.31 8.17 39.40
CA ARG A 230 8.50 9.05 39.58
C ARG A 230 8.36 10.54 39.36
N ASN A 231 7.15 11.07 39.22
CA ASN A 231 6.97 12.48 39.54
C ASN A 231 7.08 12.75 41.07
N ILE A 232 7.30 11.72 41.90
CA ILE A 232 7.28 11.82 43.37
C ILE A 232 8.58 11.34 44.06
N VAL A 233 9.40 10.46 43.46
CA VAL A 233 10.57 9.85 44.15
C VAL A 233 11.79 9.79 43.22
N GLY A 234 12.54 10.90 43.11
CA GLY A 234 13.71 11.01 42.24
C GLY A 234 14.71 9.84 42.37
N GLY A 235 15.35 9.46 41.25
CA GLY A 235 16.41 8.46 41.17
C GLY A 235 16.74 8.03 39.73
N GLU A 236 17.84 7.28 39.53
CA GLU A 236 18.31 6.82 38.22
C GLU A 236 17.29 5.88 37.54
N VAL A 237 17.09 6.03 36.24
CA VAL A 237 16.25 5.15 35.43
C VAL A 237 17.09 3.94 35.01
N THR A 238 17.21 2.97 35.91
CA THR A 238 18.08 1.78 35.77
C THR A 238 17.85 1.02 34.46
N GLU A 239 16.59 0.84 34.04
CA GLU A 239 16.27 0.17 32.77
C GLU A 239 16.73 0.97 31.54
N TYR A 240 16.71 2.30 31.60
CA TYR A 240 17.23 3.15 30.52
C TYR A 240 18.76 3.09 30.48
N GLY A 241 19.41 3.09 31.65
CA GLY A 241 20.85 2.90 31.77
C GLY A 241 21.32 1.57 31.20
N LYS A 242 20.60 0.47 31.51
CA LYS A 242 20.87 -0.87 30.97
C LYS A 242 20.70 -0.93 29.46
N LEU A 243 19.60 -0.38 28.93
CA LEU A 243 19.35 -0.32 27.49
C LEU A 243 20.46 0.46 26.76
N LEU A 244 20.89 1.60 27.31
CA LEU A 244 22.00 2.38 26.74
C LEU A 244 23.33 1.65 26.82
N ALA A 245 23.58 0.89 27.91
CA ALA A 245 24.78 0.08 28.03
C ALA A 245 24.82 -1.02 26.96
N GLU A 246 23.75 -1.79 26.81
CA GLU A 246 23.64 -2.83 25.76
C GLU A 246 23.74 -2.23 24.35
N SER A 247 23.18 -1.03 24.14
CA SER A 247 23.28 -0.32 22.86
C SER A 247 24.71 0.11 22.55
N ARG A 248 25.50 0.50 23.56
CA ARG A 248 26.91 0.85 23.37
C ARG A 248 27.73 -0.36 22.93
N GLU A 249 27.57 -1.49 23.62
CA GLU A 249 28.30 -2.71 23.27
C GLU A 249 27.97 -3.16 21.84
N GLN A 250 26.70 -3.13 21.45
CA GLN A 250 26.31 -3.51 20.08
C GLN A 250 26.80 -2.56 19.00
N ALA A 251 26.76 -1.25 19.27
CA ALA A 251 27.32 -0.27 18.34
C ALA A 251 28.84 -0.46 18.19
N LEU A 252 29.53 -0.77 19.29
CA LEU A 252 30.95 -1.09 19.30
C LEU A 252 31.23 -2.35 18.50
N ASP A 253 30.53 -3.46 18.76
CA ASP A 253 30.74 -4.73 18.05
C ASP A 253 30.57 -4.58 16.53
N ARG A 254 29.53 -3.86 16.09
CA ARG A 254 29.31 -3.56 14.66
C ARG A 254 30.43 -2.73 14.05
N MET A 255 30.94 -1.74 14.79
CA MET A 255 32.08 -0.94 14.35
C MET A 255 33.35 -1.79 14.24
N LEU A 256 33.57 -2.71 15.18
CA LEU A 256 34.74 -3.60 15.17
C LEU A 256 34.66 -4.65 14.07
N ALA A 257 33.48 -5.21 13.81
CA ALA A 257 33.27 -6.07 12.65
C ALA A 257 33.61 -5.35 11.33
N GLN A 258 33.15 -4.10 11.17
CA GLN A 258 33.52 -3.30 10.01
C GLN A 258 35.04 -3.05 9.94
N ALA A 259 35.68 -2.76 11.07
CA ALA A 259 37.13 -2.57 11.12
C ALA A 259 37.89 -3.85 10.72
N ASP A 260 37.40 -5.01 11.14
CA ASP A 260 37.97 -6.32 10.81
C ASP A 260 37.84 -6.64 9.31
N GLU A 261 36.65 -6.43 8.73
CA GLU A 261 36.40 -6.57 7.29
C GLU A 261 37.36 -5.73 6.45
N LEU A 262 37.71 -4.53 6.95
CA LEU A 262 38.66 -3.63 6.31
C LEU A 262 40.13 -4.00 6.58
N GLY A 263 40.39 -5.08 7.34
CA GLY A 263 41.73 -5.57 7.66
C GLY A 263 42.47 -4.74 8.70
N ALA A 264 41.75 -3.99 9.54
CA ALA A 264 42.35 -3.27 10.67
C ALA A 264 42.77 -4.23 11.78
N ASN A 265 43.70 -3.81 12.63
CA ASN A 265 43.98 -4.47 13.91
C ASN A 265 43.81 -3.51 15.10
N ALA A 266 43.49 -2.24 14.82
CA ALA A 266 43.22 -1.24 15.83
C ALA A 266 42.20 -0.19 15.34
N VAL A 267 41.47 0.41 16.28
CA VAL A 267 40.62 1.59 16.10
C VAL A 267 41.07 2.66 17.09
N ILE A 268 41.44 3.82 16.58
CA ILE A 268 41.84 4.99 17.36
C ILE A 268 40.74 6.06 17.32
N GLY A 269 40.71 6.94 18.31
CA GLY A 269 39.73 8.03 18.37
C GLY A 269 38.28 7.54 18.47
N LEU A 270 38.03 6.43 19.19
CA LEU A 270 36.67 5.95 19.45
C LEU A 270 35.81 7.06 20.09
N GLN A 271 34.63 7.27 19.54
CA GLN A 271 33.60 8.13 20.09
C GLN A 271 32.23 7.45 20.02
N PHE A 272 31.37 7.81 20.97
CA PHE A 272 29.96 7.44 20.97
C PHE A 272 29.10 8.68 20.79
N GLN A 273 28.07 8.57 19.96
CA GLN A 273 27.07 9.61 19.75
C GLN A 273 25.68 9.01 19.92
N THR A 274 24.79 9.74 20.58
CA THR A 274 23.39 9.36 20.77
C THR A 274 22.48 10.35 20.06
N SER A 275 21.39 9.84 19.48
CA SER A 275 20.34 10.67 18.86
C SER A 275 18.96 10.10 19.14
N VAL A 276 17.95 10.95 19.29
CA VAL A 276 16.55 10.51 19.38
C VAL A 276 15.98 10.47 17.98
N VAL A 277 15.66 9.28 17.48
CA VAL A 277 15.15 9.09 16.11
C VAL A 277 13.62 9.16 16.06
N MET A 278 12.96 8.69 17.12
CA MET A 278 11.49 8.76 17.26
C MET A 278 11.10 8.77 18.74
N ALA A 279 9.84 9.06 19.03
CA ALA A 279 9.30 8.98 20.38
C ALA A 279 9.51 7.57 20.97
N GLY A 280 10.38 7.45 21.97
CA GLY A 280 10.67 6.18 22.62
C GLY A 280 11.74 5.30 21.96
N ALA A 281 12.45 5.77 20.93
CA ALA A 281 13.64 5.09 20.41
C ALA A 281 14.84 6.03 20.31
N ALA A 282 16.00 5.52 20.71
CA ALA A 282 17.27 6.22 20.59
C ALA A 282 18.23 5.41 19.71
N GLU A 283 18.96 6.13 18.86
CA GLU A 283 20.12 5.63 18.16
C GLU A 283 21.36 5.80 19.04
N MET A 284 22.20 4.76 19.07
CA MET A 284 23.57 4.79 19.57
C MET A 284 24.49 4.49 18.40
N MET A 285 25.43 5.40 18.14
CA MET A 285 26.45 5.28 17.10
C MET A 285 27.82 5.27 17.75
N ALA A 286 28.64 4.26 17.44
CA ALA A 286 30.07 4.24 17.71
C ALA A 286 30.81 4.56 16.41
N PHE A 287 31.84 5.39 16.48
CA PHE A 287 32.71 5.65 15.32
C PHE A 287 34.15 5.91 15.75
N GLY A 288 35.07 5.70 14.81
CA GLY A 288 36.50 5.90 15.03
C GLY A 288 37.29 5.76 13.74
N THR A 289 38.62 5.77 13.84
CA THR A 289 39.51 5.56 12.69
C THR A 289 40.15 4.19 12.78
N ALA A 290 39.86 3.32 11.81
CA ALA A 290 40.50 2.04 11.65
C ALA A 290 41.94 2.20 11.15
N VAL A 291 42.87 1.51 11.79
CA VAL A 291 44.30 1.56 11.52
C VAL A 291 44.93 0.17 11.61
N VAL A 292 46.11 0.05 11.01
CA VAL A 292 47.04 -1.06 11.26
C VAL A 292 48.19 -0.52 12.11
N VAL A 293 48.45 -1.18 13.23
CA VAL A 293 49.54 -0.85 14.14
C VAL A 293 50.51 -2.01 14.32
N GLU A 294 51.76 -1.69 14.59
CA GLU A 294 52.86 -2.61 14.91
C GLU A 294 53.53 -2.19 16.22
N ASP A 295 54.31 -3.08 16.85
CA ASP A 295 55.13 -2.71 18.00
C ASP A 295 56.15 -1.63 17.60
N ALA A 296 56.24 -0.58 18.43
CA ALA A 296 57.06 0.61 18.19
C ALA A 296 58.54 0.39 18.51
#